data_AF-A0A3P6LHE9-F1
#
_entry.id   AF-A0A3P6LHE9-F1
#
_cell.length_a   1.000
_cell.length_b   1.000
_cell.length_c   1.000
_cell.angle_alpha   90.00
_cell.angle_beta   90.00
_cell.angle_gamma   90.00
#
_symmetry.space_group_name_H-M   'P 1'
#
loop_
_entity.id
_entity.type
_entity.pdbx_description
1 polymer ?
#
loop_
_entity_poly.entity_id
_entity_poly.type
_entity_poly.pdbx_seq_one_letter_code
_entity_poly.pdbx_strand_id
1 'polypeptide(L)'
;MKSGFDCMVCAPSLIPKKPGERVKTDRRDAIRLVRSLRAGDLSAVYVPGIEDEAFRDLARAWASARDDLRHARQRLKSFLLVHGVHYVGRADWGPAHRRWLSKYSFESPWRQLAFDEHRRTIEDRQAHVNGWNPP
;
A
#
# COMPACT_ATOMS: atom_id res chain seq x y z
N MET A 1 7.82 2.77 25.03
CA MET A 1 8.18 3.82 26.00
C MET A 1 9.24 3.27 26.95
N LYS A 2 10.36 3.97 27.12
CA LYS A 2 11.56 3.46 27.83
C LYS A 2 12.04 4.37 28.99
N SER A 3 11.15 5.17 29.57
CA SER A 3 11.55 6.20 30.56
C SER A 3 10.83 6.09 31.92
N GLY A 4 10.11 5.00 32.21
CA GLY A 4 9.48 4.76 33.52
C GLY A 4 8.27 5.65 33.85
N PHE A 5 7.79 6.46 32.90
CA PHE A 5 6.58 7.26 33.04
C PHE A 5 5.41 6.57 32.35
N ASP A 6 4.25 6.56 33.02
CA ASP A 6 2.98 6.24 32.40
C ASP A 6 2.59 7.35 31.42
N CYS A 7 2.43 6.97 30.16
CA CYS A 7 2.13 7.89 29.09
C CYS A 7 0.91 7.39 28.30
N MET A 8 0.03 8.30 27.92
CA MET A 8 -1.16 8.01 27.12
C MET A 8 -1.08 8.77 25.78
N VAL A 9 -1.59 8.18 24.72
CA VAL A 9 -1.76 8.85 23.42
C VAL A 9 -3.24 9.17 23.25
N CYS A 10 -3.56 10.40 22.86
CA CYS A 10 -4.94 10.85 22.64
C CYS A 10 -5.10 11.44 21.24
N ALA A 11 -6.29 11.32 20.66
CA ALA A 11 -6.61 11.98 19.39
C ALA A 11 -6.71 13.50 19.58
N PRO A 12 -5.93 14.33 18.85
CA PRO A 12 -5.97 15.79 19.01
C PRO A 12 -7.35 16.42 18.74
N SER A 13 -8.17 15.77 17.92
CA SER A 13 -9.54 16.18 17.59
C SER A 13 -10.52 16.02 18.74
N LEU A 14 -10.25 15.12 19.69
CA LEU A 14 -11.12 14.85 20.84
C LEU A 14 -10.75 15.67 22.08
N ILE A 15 -9.65 16.43 22.03
CA ILE A 15 -9.20 17.26 23.16
C ILE A 15 -10.07 18.53 23.24
N PRO A 16 -10.83 18.75 24.33
CA PRO A 16 -11.75 19.88 24.45
C PRO A 16 -11.03 21.22 24.32
N LYS A 17 -11.42 22.04 23.32
CA LYS A 17 -10.87 23.38 23.06
C LYS A 17 -11.90 24.46 23.40
N LYS A 18 -11.53 25.45 24.19
CA LYS A 18 -12.39 26.61 24.44
C LYS A 18 -12.44 27.50 23.18
N PRO A 19 -13.63 27.87 22.67
CA PRO A 19 -13.75 28.82 21.58
C PRO A 19 -13.06 30.15 21.92
N GLY A 20 -12.32 30.73 20.96
CA GLY A 20 -11.60 32.00 21.14
C GLY A 20 -10.19 31.89 21.73
N GLU A 21 -9.79 30.72 22.22
CA GLU A 21 -8.42 30.48 22.69
C GLU A 21 -7.48 30.23 21.48
N ARG A 22 -6.90 31.31 20.95
CA ARG A 22 -6.06 31.29 19.73
C ARG A 22 -4.56 31.40 19.98
N VAL A 23 -4.15 31.75 21.20
CA VAL A 23 -2.73 31.92 21.55
C VAL A 23 -2.15 30.57 21.95
N LYS A 24 -1.44 29.94 21.01
CA LYS A 24 -0.69 28.71 21.26
C LYS A 24 0.66 29.04 21.91
N THR A 25 0.91 28.50 23.09
CA THR A 25 2.24 28.43 23.69
C THR A 25 2.42 27.09 24.37
N ASP A 26 3.61 26.49 24.27
CA ASP A 26 3.87 25.13 24.79
C ASP A 26 3.57 25.02 26.28
N ARG A 27 3.86 26.09 27.06
CA ARG A 27 3.53 26.16 28.49
C ARG A 27 2.03 26.09 28.75
N ARG A 28 1.21 26.82 27.98
CA ARG A 28 -0.26 26.83 28.17
C ARG A 28 -0.86 25.50 27.72
N ASP A 29 -0.38 24.96 26.60
CA ASP A 29 -0.81 23.67 26.08
C ASP A 29 -0.52 22.54 27.09
N ALA A 30 0.69 22.52 27.67
CA ALA A 30 1.06 21.54 28.69
C ALA A 30 0.14 21.60 29.94
N ILE A 31 -0.09 22.80 30.48
CA ILE A 31 -0.99 23.00 31.64
C ILE A 31 -2.40 22.51 31.30
N ARG A 32 -2.89 22.79 30.10
CA ARG A 32 -4.22 22.39 29.67
C ARG A 32 -4.34 20.88 29.53
N LEU A 33 -3.37 20.20 28.91
CA LEU A 33 -3.35 18.75 28.80
C LEU A 33 -3.34 18.08 30.18
N VAL A 34 -2.55 18.59 31.13
CA VAL A 34 -2.53 18.07 32.50
C VAL A 34 -3.88 18.24 33.20
N ARG A 35 -4.55 19.39 33.01
CA ARG A 35 -5.89 19.63 33.57
C ARG A 35 -6.93 18.68 32.98
N SER A 36 -6.95 18.51 31.65
CA SER A 36 -7.85 17.58 30.99
C SER A 36 -7.58 16.12 31.38
N LEU A 37 -6.31 15.73 31.53
CA LEU A 37 -5.94 14.41 32.03
C LEU A 37 -6.47 14.18 33.44
N ARG A 38 -6.25 15.14 34.35
CA ARG A 38 -6.74 15.07 35.74
C ARG A 38 -8.27 15.02 35.83
N ALA A 39 -8.97 15.70 34.91
CA ALA A 39 -10.43 15.71 34.85
C ALA A 39 -11.03 14.43 34.23
N GLY A 40 -10.21 13.59 33.59
CA GLY A 40 -10.70 12.43 32.84
C GLY A 40 -11.24 12.78 31.45
N ASP A 41 -10.99 14.00 30.96
CA ASP A 41 -11.49 14.51 29.67
C ASP A 41 -10.69 14.01 28.46
N LEU A 42 -9.66 13.19 28.68
CA LEU A 42 -8.82 12.63 27.64
C LEU A 42 -9.13 11.15 27.42
N SER A 43 -9.48 10.80 26.18
CA SER A 43 -9.66 9.41 25.76
C SER A 43 -8.39 8.90 25.08
N ALA A 44 -7.85 7.80 25.60
CA ALA A 44 -6.72 7.11 24.98
C ALA A 44 -7.13 6.55 23.61
N VAL A 45 -6.27 6.71 22.62
CA VAL A 45 -6.38 5.96 21.36
C VAL A 45 -5.59 4.67 21.46
N TYR A 46 -6.07 3.66 20.74
CA TYR A 46 -5.31 2.43 20.57
C TYR A 46 -3.96 2.74 19.92
N VAL A 47 -2.87 2.41 20.62
CA VAL A 47 -1.52 2.44 20.06
C VAL A 47 -1.17 1.01 19.66
N PRO A 48 -0.93 0.75 18.37
CA PRO A 48 -0.54 -0.56 17.87
C PRO A 48 0.68 -1.10 18.61
N GLY A 49 0.56 -2.33 19.07
CA GLY A 49 1.65 -3.08 19.68
C GLY A 49 2.65 -3.60 18.65
N ILE A 50 3.67 -4.30 19.14
CA ILE A 50 4.69 -4.93 18.28
C ILE A 50 4.05 -5.94 17.32
N GLU A 51 3.13 -6.77 17.81
CA GLU A 51 2.44 -7.77 17.00
C GLU A 51 1.54 -7.12 15.92
N ASP A 52 0.87 -6.00 16.22
CA ASP A 52 0.08 -5.29 15.21
C ASP A 52 0.95 -4.72 14.10
N GLU A 53 2.10 -4.14 14.44
CA GLU A 53 3.04 -3.63 13.43
C GLU A 53 3.64 -4.77 12.61
N ALA A 54 3.98 -5.91 13.22
CA ALA A 54 4.44 -7.09 12.50
C ALA A 54 3.38 -7.60 11.51
N PHE A 55 2.12 -7.67 11.94
CA PHE A 55 1.01 -8.02 11.04
C PHE A 55 0.81 -6.99 9.92
N ARG A 56 0.98 -5.70 10.21
CA ARG A 56 0.90 -4.66 9.17
C ARG A 56 2.04 -4.76 8.18
N ASP A 57 3.24 -5.12 8.59
CA ASP A 57 4.36 -5.34 7.67
C ASP A 57 4.06 -6.49 6.71
N LEU A 58 3.46 -7.57 7.20
CA LEU A 58 2.94 -8.65 6.34
C LEU A 58 1.89 -8.14 5.33
N ALA A 59 0.91 -7.36 5.81
CA ALA A 59 -0.13 -6.79 4.94
C ALA A 59 0.44 -5.82 3.89
N ARG A 60 1.42 -4.99 4.26
CA ARG A 60 2.14 -4.08 3.36
C ARG A 60 2.93 -4.86 2.32
N ALA A 61 3.64 -5.92 2.72
CA ALA A 61 4.39 -6.77 1.79
C ALA A 61 3.47 -7.42 0.75
N TRP A 62 2.30 -7.92 1.18
CA TRP A 62 1.31 -8.46 0.27
C TRP A 62 0.74 -7.41 -0.70
N ALA A 63 0.43 -6.22 -0.20
CA ALA A 63 -0.05 -5.11 -1.03
C ALA A 63 1.00 -4.74 -2.10
N SER A 64 2.27 -4.60 -1.71
CA SER A 64 3.39 -4.35 -2.62
C SER A 64 3.51 -5.43 -3.71
N ALA A 65 3.38 -6.71 -3.35
CA ALA A 65 3.43 -7.81 -4.34
C ALA A 65 2.30 -7.71 -5.38
N ARG A 66 1.10 -7.29 -4.96
CA ARG A 66 -0.04 -7.07 -5.88
C ARG A 66 0.18 -5.85 -6.76
N ASP A 67 0.74 -4.78 -6.23
CA ASP A 67 1.09 -3.58 -7.00
C ASP A 67 2.18 -3.87 -8.02
N ASP A 68 3.18 -4.68 -7.68
CA ASP A 68 4.21 -5.12 -8.63
C ASP A 68 3.62 -5.89 -9.81
N LEU A 69 2.68 -6.81 -9.56
CA LEU A 69 1.96 -7.52 -10.61
C LEU A 69 1.15 -6.55 -11.49
N ARG A 70 0.47 -5.58 -10.89
CA ARG A 70 -0.27 -4.54 -11.62
C ARG A 70 0.68 -3.73 -12.51
N HIS A 71 1.82 -3.30 -11.99
CA HIS A 71 2.80 -2.52 -12.74
C HIS A 71 3.45 -3.33 -13.86
N ALA A 72 3.78 -4.60 -13.64
CA ALA A 72 4.30 -5.48 -14.69
C ALA A 72 3.32 -5.60 -15.87
N ARG A 73 2.03 -5.79 -15.55
CA ARG A 73 0.94 -5.82 -16.53
C ARG A 73 0.79 -4.51 -17.29
N GLN A 74 0.89 -3.37 -16.61
CA GLN A 74 0.85 -2.05 -17.24
C GLN A 74 2.02 -1.83 -18.19
N ARG A 75 3.24 -2.21 -17.79
CA ARG A 75 4.43 -2.12 -18.65
C ARG A 75 4.26 -2.91 -19.94
N LEU A 76 3.75 -4.14 -19.88
CA LEU A 76 3.47 -4.93 -21.09
C LEU A 76 2.42 -4.24 -21.98
N LYS A 77 1.33 -3.73 -21.40
CA LYS A 77 0.31 -3.00 -22.18
C LYS A 77 0.90 -1.78 -22.87
N SER A 78 1.72 -0.99 -22.17
CA SER A 78 2.40 0.17 -22.75
C SER A 78 3.38 -0.23 -23.86
N PHE A 79 4.15 -1.30 -23.68
CA PHE A 79 5.05 -1.82 -24.69
C PHE A 79 4.32 -2.22 -25.97
N LEU A 80 3.21 -2.96 -25.84
CA LEU A 80 2.36 -3.35 -26.97
C LEU A 80 1.76 -2.12 -27.67
N LEU A 81 1.30 -1.13 -26.89
CA LEU A 81 0.72 0.11 -27.41
C LEU A 81 1.71 0.91 -28.24
N VAL A 82 2.97 1.06 -27.78
CA VAL A 82 4.03 1.75 -28.52
C VAL A 82 4.31 1.09 -29.87
N HIS A 83 4.07 -0.22 -30.00
CA HIS A 83 4.22 -0.97 -31.25
C HIS A 83 2.92 -1.14 -32.03
N GLY A 84 1.84 -0.43 -31.67
CA GLY A 84 0.56 -0.47 -32.37
C GLY A 84 -0.21 -1.78 -32.20
N VAL A 85 0.17 -2.61 -31.21
CA VAL A 85 -0.43 -3.92 -30.96
C VAL A 85 -1.59 -3.77 -29.98
N HIS A 86 -2.79 -4.09 -30.45
CA HIS A 86 -4.02 -3.91 -29.67
C HIS A 86 -4.74 -5.24 -29.48
N TYR A 87 -5.17 -5.51 -28.25
CA TYR A 87 -6.08 -6.61 -27.96
C TYR A 87 -7.52 -6.17 -28.24
N VAL A 88 -8.18 -6.84 -29.18
CA VAL A 88 -9.57 -6.51 -29.61
C VAL A 88 -10.63 -7.23 -28.75
N GLY A 89 -10.21 -8.19 -27.91
CA GLY A 89 -11.12 -8.90 -27.03
C GLY A 89 -11.49 -8.11 -25.77
N ARG A 90 -12.52 -8.57 -25.05
CA ARG A 90 -12.98 -7.94 -23.80
C ARG A 90 -12.28 -8.43 -22.53
N ALA A 91 -11.50 -9.51 -22.61
CA ALA A 91 -10.86 -10.11 -21.44
C ALA A 91 -9.69 -9.26 -20.93
N ASP A 92 -9.68 -8.91 -19.65
CA ASP A 92 -8.52 -8.26 -19.03
C ASP A 92 -7.76 -9.27 -18.16
N TRP A 93 -6.58 -9.70 -18.61
CA TRP A 93 -5.71 -10.68 -17.94
C TRP A 93 -6.30 -12.06 -17.61
N GLY A 94 -7.52 -12.34 -18.08
CA GLY A 94 -8.13 -13.65 -18.04
C GLY A 94 -7.52 -14.65 -19.04
N PRO A 95 -7.97 -15.92 -19.03
CA PRO A 95 -7.40 -16.96 -19.87
C PRO A 95 -7.36 -16.62 -21.37
N ALA A 96 -8.39 -15.94 -21.89
CA ALA A 96 -8.45 -15.52 -23.29
C ALA A 96 -7.36 -14.49 -23.65
N HIS A 97 -7.10 -13.52 -22.77
CA HIS A 97 -6.05 -12.52 -22.97
C HIS A 97 -4.65 -13.16 -22.93
N ARG A 98 -4.42 -14.09 -21.99
CA ARG A 98 -3.15 -14.83 -21.90
C ARG A 98 -2.88 -15.70 -23.13
N ARG A 99 -3.90 -16.40 -23.64
CA ARG A 99 -3.80 -17.18 -24.88
C ARG A 99 -3.54 -16.31 -26.10
N TRP A 100 -4.04 -15.08 -26.11
CA TRP A 100 -3.74 -14.14 -27.18
C TRP A 100 -2.27 -13.68 -27.10
N LEU A 101 -1.81 -13.27 -25.91
CA LEU A 101 -0.40 -12.91 -25.68
C LEU A 101 0.55 -14.03 -26.05
N SER A 102 0.20 -15.29 -25.76
CA SER A 102 1.05 -16.44 -26.09
C SER A 102 1.17 -16.74 -27.58
N LYS A 103 0.20 -16.29 -28.39
CA LYS A 103 0.17 -16.49 -29.84
C LYS A 103 0.82 -15.34 -30.61
N TYR A 104 0.99 -14.20 -29.97
CA TYR A 104 1.59 -13.03 -30.61
C TYR A 104 3.11 -13.16 -30.63
N SER A 105 3.72 -12.83 -31.77
CA SER A 105 5.17 -12.72 -31.93
C SER A 105 5.53 -11.48 -32.74
N PHE A 106 6.66 -10.88 -32.42
CA PHE A 106 7.27 -9.81 -33.20
C PHE A 106 8.24 -10.40 -34.22
N GLU A 107 8.30 -9.81 -35.41
CA GLU A 107 9.26 -10.19 -36.45
C GLU A 107 10.71 -9.89 -36.04
N SER A 108 10.92 -8.81 -35.28
CA SER A 108 12.24 -8.43 -34.78
C SER A 108 12.63 -9.29 -33.58
N PRO A 109 13.76 -10.03 -33.62
CA PRO A 109 14.21 -10.87 -32.51
C PRO A 109 14.42 -10.08 -31.21
N TRP A 110 14.89 -8.84 -31.30
CA TRP A 110 15.12 -7.98 -30.13
C TRP A 110 13.82 -7.53 -29.47
N ARG A 111 12.79 -7.21 -30.26
CA ARG A 111 11.45 -6.88 -29.73
C ARG A 111 10.78 -8.12 -29.15
N GLN A 112 10.95 -9.27 -29.80
CA GLN A 112 10.46 -10.54 -29.28
C GLN A 112 11.08 -10.85 -27.91
N LEU A 113 12.40 -10.68 -27.77
CA LEU A 113 13.08 -10.88 -26.49
C LEU A 113 12.56 -9.94 -25.40
N ALA A 114 12.34 -8.65 -25.70
CA ALA A 114 11.76 -7.70 -24.75
C ALA A 114 10.30 -8.06 -24.38
N PHE A 115 9.52 -8.52 -25.35
CA PHE A 115 8.15 -8.99 -25.13
C PHE A 115 8.10 -10.22 -24.21
N ASP A 116 8.98 -11.19 -24.45
CA ASP A 116 9.09 -12.40 -23.65
C ASP A 116 9.54 -12.09 -22.22
N GLU A 117 10.47 -11.14 -22.03
CA GLU A 117 10.89 -10.68 -20.70
C GLU A 117 9.73 -10.03 -19.92
N HIS A 118 8.92 -9.20 -20.58
CA HIS A 118 7.72 -8.64 -19.96
C HIS A 118 6.72 -9.73 -19.55
N ARG A 119 6.51 -10.74 -20.41
CA ARG A 119 5.62 -11.87 -20.10
C ARG A 119 6.13 -12.68 -18.92
N ARG A 120 7.42 -13.01 -18.91
CA ARG A 120 8.07 -13.74 -17.81
C ARG A 120 7.97 -13.00 -16.49
N THR A 121 8.23 -11.69 -16.49
CA THR A 121 8.05 -10.84 -15.30
C THR A 121 6.62 -10.95 -14.73
N ILE A 122 5.59 -10.96 -15.59
CA ILE A 122 4.20 -11.09 -15.14
C ILE A 122 3.94 -12.47 -14.55
N GLU A 123 4.46 -13.53 -15.17
CA GLU A 123 4.34 -14.91 -14.67
C GLU A 123 4.99 -15.05 -13.30
N ASP A 124 6.20 -14.53 -13.11
CA ASP A 124 6.91 -14.55 -11.83
C ASP A 124 6.16 -13.78 -10.74
N ARG A 125 5.68 -12.57 -11.05
CA ARG A 125 4.89 -11.77 -10.09
C ARG A 125 3.54 -12.41 -9.78
N GLN A 126 2.90 -13.04 -10.77
CA GLN A 126 1.66 -13.77 -10.57
C GLN A 126 1.87 -14.99 -9.67
N ALA A 127 2.95 -15.75 -9.89
CA ALA A 127 3.32 -16.90 -9.07
C ALA A 127 3.60 -16.46 -7.63
N HIS A 128 4.32 -15.36 -7.43
CA HIS A 128 4.58 -14.79 -6.10
C HIS A 128 3.27 -14.43 -5.37
N VAL A 129 2.35 -13.74 -6.04
CA VAL A 129 1.04 -13.37 -5.46
C VAL A 129 0.17 -14.60 -5.18
N ASN A 130 0.18 -15.61 -6.05
CA ASN A 130 -0.61 -16.83 -5.89
C ASN A 130 -0.05 -17.78 -4.82
N GLY A 131 1.28 -17.81 -4.66
CA GLY A 131 1.96 -18.61 -3.66
C GLY A 131 1.94 -17.99 -2.26
N TRP A 132 1.45 -16.75 -2.14
CA TRP A 132 1.30 -16.06 -0.88
C TRP A 132 0.10 -16.63 -0.10
N ASN A 133 0.38 -17.53 0.85
CA ASN A 133 -0.59 -18.06 1.81
C ASN A 133 -0.07 -17.82 3.24
N PRO A 134 -0.28 -16.62 3.80
CA PRO A 134 0.10 -16.35 5.16
C PRO A 134 -0.80 -17.17 6.11
N PRO A 135 -0.27 -17.55 7.29
CA PRO A 135 -1.00 -18.35 8.27
C PRO A 135 -2.28 -17.67 8.78
#